data_AF-A0A0T6AI92-F1
#
_entry.id   AF-A0A0T6AI92-F1
#
_cell.length_a   1.000
_cell.length_b   1.000
_cell.length_c   1.000
_cell.angle_alpha   90.00
_cell.angle_beta   90.00
_cell.angle_gamma   90.00
#
_symmetry.space_group_name_H-M   'P 1'
#
loop_
_entity.id
_entity.type
_entity.pdbx_description
1 polymer ?
#
loop_
_entity_poly.entity_id
_entity_poly.type
_entity_poly.pdbx_seq_one_letter_code
_entity_poly.pdbx_strand_id
1 'polypeptide(L)'
;MGAVVRVLRGIGRGVRARLKVFAAVALGVFLLDVFLPPLVLSVVRKPWDYFTFNPWLKRLPEYLASATVPLEKKLEFLPNLALFWFTADGPFVPEWGFAVTVSDLSRFIFMSLLFGAYFALWFYRRQSLAQMGWGARTGRQGGVLGALMSTLGLSTGPCTVTGCGAPVMPVLGLAFAGLSSGTITLLSEGSKVATWILLTAMTLGVAYLGWVVGQPRR
;
A
#
# COMPACT_ATOMS: atom_id res chain seq x y z
N MET A 1 -11.88 22.11 21.39
CA MET A 1 -11.78 20.88 20.56
C MET A 1 -10.32 20.54 20.31
N GLY A 2 -9.87 19.37 20.75
CA GLY A 2 -8.47 18.94 20.60
C GLY A 2 -8.03 18.87 19.13
N ALA A 3 -6.73 19.04 18.89
CA ALA A 3 -6.17 19.03 17.54
C ALA A 3 -6.46 17.72 16.79
N VAL A 4 -6.38 16.58 17.50
CA VAL A 4 -6.68 15.24 16.97
C VAL A 4 -8.11 15.12 16.45
N VAL A 5 -9.10 15.60 17.19
CA VAL A 5 -10.52 15.54 16.78
C VAL A 5 -10.76 16.32 15.50
N ARG A 6 -10.04 17.43 15.28
CA ARG A 6 -10.12 18.21 14.03
C ARG A 6 -9.54 17.44 12.85
N VAL A 7 -8.36 16.83 13.01
CA VAL A 7 -7.74 15.99 11.98
C VAL A 7 -8.70 14.85 11.59
N LEU A 8 -9.21 14.10 12.58
CA LEU A 8 -10.10 12.96 12.33
C LEU A 8 -11.39 13.38 11.61
N ARG A 9 -11.99 14.51 11.97
CA ARG A 9 -13.16 15.05 11.26
C ARG A 9 -12.82 15.48 9.84
N GLY A 10 -11.66 16.08 9.61
CA GLY A 10 -11.21 16.48 8.28
C GLY A 10 -10.97 15.27 7.38
N ILE A 11 -10.30 14.22 7.90
CA ILE A 11 -10.15 12.93 7.23
C ILE A 11 -11.52 12.35 6.88
N GLY A 12 -12.42 12.23 7.87
CA GLY A 12 -13.76 11.69 7.67
C GLY A 12 -14.57 12.45 6.62
N ARG A 13 -14.51 13.79 6.61
CA ARG A 13 -15.18 14.62 5.59
C ARG A 13 -14.59 14.41 4.20
N GLY A 14 -13.27 14.44 4.06
CA GLY A 14 -12.61 14.25 2.77
C GLY A 14 -12.85 12.86 2.18
N VAL A 15 -12.74 11.82 3.01
CA VAL A 15 -13.01 10.43 2.61
C VAL A 15 -14.47 10.25 2.22
N ARG A 16 -15.43 10.72 3.01
CA ARG A 16 -16.87 10.61 2.68
C ARG A 16 -17.22 11.35 1.39
N ALA A 17 -16.66 12.54 1.19
CA ALA A 17 -16.88 13.32 -0.03
C ALA A 17 -16.32 12.61 -1.28
N ARG A 18 -15.30 11.75 -1.12
CA ARG A 18 -14.60 11.07 -2.21
C ARG A 18 -14.50 9.56 -1.98
N LEU A 19 -15.59 8.95 -1.52
CA LEU A 19 -15.61 7.53 -1.15
C LEU A 19 -15.22 6.62 -2.32
N LYS A 20 -15.63 6.96 -3.55
CA LYS A 20 -15.25 6.20 -4.75
C LYS A 20 -13.73 6.22 -4.99
N VAL A 21 -13.09 7.37 -4.83
CA VAL A 21 -11.63 7.51 -4.99
C VAL A 21 -10.92 6.76 -3.89
N PHE A 22 -11.36 6.94 -2.65
CA PHE A 22 -10.85 6.23 -1.49
C PHE A 22 -10.88 4.71 -1.71
N ALA A 23 -12.06 4.18 -2.06
CA ALA A 23 -12.27 2.75 -2.26
C ALA A 23 -11.46 2.21 -3.44
N ALA A 24 -11.44 2.93 -4.58
CA ALA A 24 -10.68 2.50 -5.76
C ALA A 24 -9.16 2.45 -5.48
N VAL A 25 -8.61 3.47 -4.84
CA VAL A 25 -7.18 3.52 -4.50
C VAL A 25 -6.85 2.48 -3.43
N ALA A 26 -7.65 2.37 -2.37
CA ALA A 26 -7.41 1.38 -1.32
C ALA A 26 -7.47 -0.04 -1.88
N LEU A 27 -8.49 -0.36 -2.68
CA LEU A 27 -8.59 -1.66 -3.34
C LEU A 27 -7.40 -1.91 -4.28
N GLY A 28 -7.02 -0.92 -5.08
CA GLY A 28 -5.88 -1.03 -6.00
C GLY A 28 -4.56 -1.30 -5.27
N VAL A 29 -4.25 -0.54 -4.22
CA VAL A 29 -3.03 -0.74 -3.41
C VAL A 29 -3.07 -2.10 -2.71
N PHE A 30 -4.20 -2.49 -2.14
CA PHE A 30 -4.35 -3.79 -1.49
C PHE A 30 -4.11 -4.95 -2.46
N LEU A 31 -4.71 -4.89 -3.65
CA LEU A 31 -4.50 -5.91 -4.69
C LEU A 31 -3.04 -5.93 -5.16
N LEU A 32 -2.41 -4.77 -5.32
CA LEU A 32 -0.99 -4.69 -5.65
C LEU A 32 -0.12 -5.31 -4.55
N ASP A 33 -0.35 -5.00 -3.29
CA ASP A 33 0.42 -5.57 -2.18
C ASP A 33 0.32 -7.10 -2.12
N VAL A 34 -0.87 -7.66 -2.41
CA VAL A 34 -1.12 -9.11 -2.41
C VAL A 34 -0.54 -9.81 -3.64
N PHE A 35 -0.73 -9.24 -4.84
CA PHE A 35 -0.43 -9.93 -6.11
C PHE A 35 0.90 -9.53 -6.74
N LEU A 36 1.46 -8.36 -6.43
CA LEU A 36 2.72 -7.92 -7.03
C LEU A 36 3.87 -8.91 -6.73
N PRO A 37 4.07 -9.40 -5.49
CA PRO A 37 5.11 -10.38 -5.22
C PRO A 37 4.99 -11.67 -6.06
N PRO A 38 3.86 -12.40 -6.06
CA PRO A 38 3.74 -13.62 -6.85
C PRO A 38 3.76 -13.37 -8.36
N LEU A 39 3.26 -12.23 -8.85
CA LEU A 39 3.32 -11.88 -10.28
C LEU A 39 4.75 -11.68 -10.75
N VAL A 40 5.56 -10.92 -10.01
CA VAL A 40 6.97 -10.70 -10.38
C VAL A 40 7.75 -12.01 -10.28
N LEU A 41 7.51 -12.83 -9.25
CA LEU A 41 8.13 -14.16 -9.15
C LEU A 41 7.75 -15.06 -10.32
N SER A 42 6.49 -15.00 -10.76
CA SER A 42 6.00 -15.76 -11.90
C SER A 42 6.62 -15.34 -13.23
N VAL A 43 6.94 -14.05 -13.39
CA VAL A 43 7.59 -13.51 -14.59
C VAL A 43 9.08 -13.84 -14.62
N VAL A 44 9.76 -13.78 -13.47
CA VAL A 44 11.22 -13.91 -13.41
C VAL A 44 11.68 -15.36 -13.21
N ARG A 45 10.85 -16.20 -12.59
CA ARG A 45 11.14 -17.62 -12.35
C ARG A 45 10.14 -18.50 -13.11
N LYS A 46 9.39 -19.31 -12.38
CA LYS A 46 8.31 -20.16 -12.85
C LYS A 46 6.96 -19.57 -12.42
N PRO A 47 5.90 -19.60 -13.25
CA PRO A 47 4.56 -19.21 -12.83
C PRO A 47 4.06 -20.09 -11.67
N TRP A 48 3.29 -19.50 -10.75
CA TRP A 48 2.67 -20.28 -9.68
C TRP A 48 1.74 -21.35 -10.27
N ASP A 49 1.77 -22.54 -9.71
CA ASP A 49 0.91 -23.66 -10.10
C ASP A 49 -0.07 -24.04 -8.98
N TYR A 50 0.17 -23.56 -7.76
CA TYR A 50 -0.66 -23.87 -6.61
C TYR A 50 -0.96 -22.64 -5.74
N PHE A 51 -2.22 -22.54 -5.32
CA PHE A 51 -2.71 -21.57 -4.35
C PHE A 51 -3.62 -22.27 -3.36
N THR A 52 -3.40 -22.04 -2.06
CA THR A 52 -4.30 -22.54 -1.03
C THR A 52 -4.38 -21.60 0.16
N PHE A 53 -5.52 -21.66 0.83
CA PHE A 53 -5.67 -21.11 2.18
C PHE A 53 -5.11 -22.10 3.21
N ASN A 54 -4.68 -21.57 4.35
CA ASN A 54 -4.19 -22.37 5.45
C ASN A 54 -5.31 -23.26 6.01
N PRO A 55 -5.22 -24.60 5.86
CA PRO A 55 -6.25 -25.51 6.35
C PRO A 55 -6.44 -25.44 7.86
N TRP A 56 -5.45 -24.97 8.61
CA TRP A 56 -5.51 -24.84 10.06
C TRP A 56 -6.42 -23.68 10.51
N LEU A 57 -6.74 -22.72 9.65
CA LEU A 57 -7.60 -21.57 9.99
C LEU A 57 -8.96 -21.98 10.58
N LYS A 58 -9.51 -23.13 10.17
CA LYS A 58 -10.75 -23.69 10.72
C LYS A 58 -10.67 -24.04 12.22
N ARG A 59 -9.46 -24.27 12.75
CA ARG A 59 -9.20 -24.53 14.18
C ARG A 59 -8.84 -23.28 14.97
N LEU A 60 -8.68 -22.13 14.30
CA LEU A 60 -8.33 -20.87 14.97
C LEU A 60 -9.39 -20.46 16.03
N PRO A 61 -10.71 -20.57 15.80
CA PRO A 61 -11.70 -20.24 16.81
C PRO A 61 -11.56 -21.09 18.08
N GLU A 62 -11.33 -22.39 17.93
CA GLU A 62 -11.11 -23.33 19.04
C GLU A 62 -9.82 -22.99 19.80
N TYR A 63 -8.74 -22.68 19.08
CA TYR A 63 -7.47 -22.26 19.68
C TYR A 63 -7.60 -20.95 20.48
N LEU A 64 -8.37 -19.98 19.97
CA LEU A 64 -8.62 -18.71 20.65
C LEU A 64 -9.51 -18.88 21.88
N ALA A 65 -10.54 -19.74 21.79
CA ALA A 65 -11.45 -20.05 22.89
C ALA A 65 -10.83 -20.91 23.99
N SER A 66 -9.74 -21.63 23.69
CA SER A 66 -9.07 -22.48 24.66
C SER A 66 -8.52 -21.68 25.86
N ALA A 67 -8.98 -22.02 27.06
CA ALA A 67 -8.48 -21.46 28.32
C ALA A 67 -7.12 -22.04 28.74
N THR A 68 -6.67 -23.14 28.10
CA THR A 68 -5.42 -23.83 28.49
C THR A 68 -4.17 -23.18 27.90
N VAL A 69 -4.31 -22.37 26.85
CA VAL A 69 -3.19 -21.70 26.18
C VAL A 69 -3.04 -20.27 26.73
N PRO A 70 -1.86 -19.90 27.29
CA PRO A 70 -1.61 -18.54 27.77
C PRO A 70 -1.78 -17.49 26.67
N LEU A 71 -2.29 -16.30 27.04
CA LEU A 71 -2.53 -15.19 26.10
C LEU A 71 -1.25 -14.78 25.35
N GLU A 72 -0.10 -14.79 26.03
CA GLU A 72 1.20 -14.45 25.45
C GLU A 72 1.52 -15.33 24.24
N LYS A 73 1.33 -16.65 24.36
CA LYS A 73 1.56 -17.59 23.25
C LYS A 73 0.61 -17.35 22.08
N LYS A 74 -0.63 -16.93 22.37
CA LYS A 74 -1.58 -16.54 21.32
C LYS A 74 -1.11 -15.28 20.59
N LEU A 75 -0.64 -14.27 21.32
CA LEU A 75 -0.13 -13.01 20.75
C LEU A 75 1.17 -13.19 19.95
N GLU A 76 2.04 -14.13 20.33
CA GLU A 76 3.22 -14.49 19.54
C GLU A 76 2.85 -15.23 18.25
N PHE A 77 1.83 -16.10 18.32
CA PHE A 77 1.44 -16.95 17.20
C PHE A 77 0.58 -16.23 16.16
N LEU A 78 -0.43 -15.47 16.57
CA LEU A 78 -1.42 -14.87 15.66
C LEU A 78 -0.81 -14.00 14.56
N PRO A 79 0.11 -13.07 14.84
CA PRO A 79 0.71 -12.22 13.80
C PRO A 79 1.50 -13.03 12.76
N ASN A 80 2.10 -14.15 13.18
CA ASN A 80 2.93 -15.01 12.33
C ASN A 80 2.13 -16.12 11.63
N LEU A 81 0.83 -16.22 11.89
CA LEU A 81 -0.03 -17.20 11.27
C LEU A 81 -0.16 -16.91 9.76
N ALA A 82 0.33 -17.81 8.93
CA ALA A 82 0.11 -17.78 7.48
C ALA A 82 -1.38 -17.99 7.18
N LEU A 83 -1.97 -17.10 6.38
CA LEU A 83 -3.37 -17.15 5.99
C LEU A 83 -3.56 -17.91 4.68
N PHE A 84 -2.72 -17.61 3.69
CA PHE A 84 -2.69 -18.25 2.39
C PHE A 84 -1.29 -18.16 1.80
N TRP A 85 -1.01 -18.98 0.80
CA TRP A 85 0.25 -18.93 0.08
C TRP A 85 0.09 -19.28 -1.40
N PHE A 86 1.03 -18.76 -2.18
CA PHE A 86 1.27 -19.13 -3.57
C PHE A 86 2.55 -19.93 -3.63
N THR A 87 2.56 -21.03 -4.37
CA THR A 87 3.77 -21.85 -4.58
C THR A 87 3.92 -22.18 -6.05
N ALA A 88 5.18 -22.36 -6.46
CA ALA A 88 5.56 -22.98 -7.72
C ALA A 88 6.33 -24.26 -7.41
N ASP A 89 5.82 -25.41 -7.85
CA ASP A 89 6.45 -26.71 -7.58
C ASP A 89 7.75 -26.88 -8.37
N GLY A 90 8.74 -27.53 -7.77
CA GLY A 90 9.97 -27.95 -8.42
C GLY A 90 10.11 -29.48 -8.44
N PRO A 91 11.15 -30.03 -9.08
CA PRO A 91 11.32 -31.49 -9.24
C PRO A 91 11.40 -32.28 -7.93
N PHE A 92 11.90 -31.65 -6.86
CA PHE A 92 12.09 -32.28 -5.55
C PHE A 92 11.56 -31.45 -4.37
N VAL A 93 11.50 -30.12 -4.52
CA VAL A 93 11.01 -29.15 -3.53
C VAL A 93 10.36 -27.97 -4.27
N PRO A 94 9.45 -27.20 -3.63
CA PRO A 94 8.94 -25.97 -4.22
C PRO A 94 10.07 -25.02 -4.61
N GLU A 95 10.06 -24.52 -5.84
CA GLU A 95 11.08 -23.60 -6.37
C GLU A 95 11.00 -22.23 -5.69
N TRP A 96 9.78 -21.80 -5.40
CA TRP A 96 9.51 -20.65 -4.56
C TRP A 96 8.12 -20.75 -3.92
N GLY A 97 7.96 -20.05 -2.78
CA GLY A 97 6.69 -19.90 -2.09
C GLY A 97 6.56 -18.51 -1.50
N PHE A 98 5.38 -17.91 -1.63
CA PHE A 98 5.02 -16.63 -1.04
C PHE A 98 3.84 -16.84 -0.10
N ALA A 99 4.09 -16.80 1.20
CA ALA A 99 3.07 -16.91 2.24
C ALA A 99 2.72 -15.53 2.79
N VAL A 100 1.43 -15.26 2.93
CA VAL A 100 0.93 -14.02 3.53
C VAL A 100 0.48 -14.31 4.95
N THR A 101 1.12 -13.66 5.92
CA THR A 101 0.76 -13.77 7.34
C THR A 101 -0.33 -12.78 7.74
N VAL A 102 -0.89 -12.94 8.95
CA VAL A 102 -1.78 -11.94 9.55
C VAL A 102 -1.10 -10.58 9.67
N SER A 103 0.19 -10.56 10.05
CA SER A 103 0.98 -9.33 10.12
C SER A 103 1.09 -8.66 8.76
N ASP A 104 1.41 -9.42 7.70
CA ASP A 104 1.50 -8.90 6.33
C ASP A 104 0.16 -8.35 5.86
N LEU A 105 -0.93 -9.11 6.07
CA LEU A 105 -2.27 -8.68 5.68
C LEU A 105 -2.69 -7.40 6.42
N SER A 106 -2.40 -7.32 7.73
CA SER A 106 -2.68 -6.12 8.53
C SER A 106 -1.92 -4.90 8.00
N ARG A 107 -0.66 -5.09 7.58
CA ARG A 107 0.16 -4.06 6.96
C ARG A 107 -0.40 -3.64 5.60
N PHE A 108 -0.83 -4.57 4.75
CA PHE A 108 -1.43 -4.27 3.44
C PHE A 108 -2.74 -3.49 3.59
N ILE A 109 -3.59 -3.89 4.54
CA ILE A 109 -4.82 -3.15 4.88
C ILE A 109 -4.47 -1.75 5.38
N PHE A 110 -3.51 -1.62 6.30
CA PHE A 110 -3.13 -0.31 6.81
C PHE A 110 -2.61 0.61 5.70
N MET A 111 -1.68 0.13 4.88
CA MET A 111 -1.13 0.88 3.76
C MET A 111 -2.20 1.30 2.76
N SER A 112 -3.04 0.35 2.33
CA SER A 112 -4.11 0.65 1.37
C SER A 112 -5.09 1.71 1.86
N LEU A 113 -5.52 1.63 3.13
CA LEU A 113 -6.40 2.64 3.73
C LEU A 113 -5.72 4.00 3.80
N LEU A 114 -4.43 4.02 4.10
CA LEU A 114 -3.66 5.24 4.28
C LEU A 114 -3.41 5.96 2.94
N PHE A 115 -3.05 5.22 1.90
CA PHE A 115 -2.99 5.73 0.53
C PHE A 115 -4.37 6.17 0.02
N GLY A 116 -5.41 5.37 0.25
CA GLY A 116 -6.78 5.73 -0.09
C GLY A 116 -7.21 7.05 0.55
N ALA A 117 -6.93 7.23 1.84
CA ALA A 117 -7.23 8.46 2.59
C ALA A 117 -6.45 9.66 2.04
N TYR A 118 -5.15 9.47 1.78
CA TYR A 118 -4.29 10.50 1.20
C TYR A 118 -4.84 11.01 -0.13
N PHE A 119 -5.12 10.11 -1.08
CA PHE A 119 -5.63 10.49 -2.39
C PHE A 119 -7.03 11.11 -2.31
N ALA A 120 -7.93 10.55 -1.49
CA ALA A 120 -9.25 11.12 -1.30
C ALA A 120 -9.20 12.57 -0.79
N LEU A 121 -8.35 12.84 0.21
CA LEU A 121 -8.14 14.18 0.76
C LEU A 121 -7.46 15.12 -0.24
N TRP A 122 -6.48 14.61 -0.99
CA TRP A 122 -5.79 15.36 -2.03
C TRP A 122 -6.75 15.81 -3.14
N PHE A 123 -7.58 14.91 -3.66
CA PHE A 123 -8.58 15.25 -4.68
C PHE A 123 -9.66 16.20 -4.14
N TYR A 124 -10.11 15.99 -2.89
CA TYR A 124 -11.04 16.89 -2.22
C TYR A 124 -10.48 18.32 -2.13
N ARG A 125 -9.21 18.46 -1.74
CA ARG A 125 -8.52 19.75 -1.68
C ARG A 125 -8.34 20.37 -3.06
N ARG A 126 -7.89 19.61 -4.06
CA ARG A 126 -7.66 20.10 -5.43
C ARG A 126 -8.95 20.66 -6.04
N GLN A 127 -10.08 19.96 -5.87
CA GLN A 127 -11.36 20.44 -6.35
C GLN A 127 -11.83 21.70 -5.61
N SER A 128 -11.65 21.75 -4.28
CA SER A 128 -12.01 22.94 -3.49
C SER A 128 -11.24 24.18 -3.96
N LEU A 129 -9.94 24.01 -4.27
CA LEU A 129 -9.10 25.09 -4.83
C LEU A 129 -9.53 25.49 -6.25
N ALA A 130 -9.93 24.53 -7.08
CA ALA A 130 -10.45 24.81 -8.42
C ALA A 130 -11.77 25.59 -8.38
N GLN A 131 -12.67 25.25 -7.44
CA GLN A 131 -13.96 25.90 -7.23
C GLN A 131 -13.84 27.32 -6.65
N MET A 132 -12.80 27.61 -5.86
CA MET A 132 -12.53 28.94 -5.31
C MET A 132 -11.94 29.94 -6.32
N GLY A 133 -12.00 29.65 -7.63
CA GLY A 133 -11.60 30.60 -8.69
C GLY A 133 -10.09 30.81 -8.85
N TRP A 134 -9.26 30.16 -8.03
CA TRP A 134 -7.81 30.11 -8.23
C TRP A 134 -7.41 29.33 -9.50
N GLY A 135 -8.29 28.46 -10.01
CA GLY A 135 -8.15 27.85 -11.35
C GLY A 135 -8.58 28.75 -12.52
N ALA A 136 -9.30 29.85 -12.26
CA ALA A 136 -9.84 30.72 -13.32
C ALA A 136 -8.82 31.80 -13.75
N ARG A 137 -8.00 32.34 -12.85
CA ARG A 137 -6.93 33.29 -13.21
C ARG A 137 -5.81 32.67 -14.03
N THR A 138 -5.62 31.36 -13.91
CA THR A 138 -4.70 30.58 -14.75
C THR A 138 -5.39 29.95 -15.95
N GLY A 139 -6.72 30.00 -16.08
CA GLY A 139 -7.49 29.28 -17.10
C GLY A 139 -7.25 29.72 -18.55
N ARG A 140 -6.91 30.99 -18.79
CA ARG A 140 -6.66 31.47 -20.17
C ARG A 140 -5.28 31.07 -20.72
N GLN A 141 -4.29 30.85 -19.85
CA GLN A 141 -2.96 30.31 -20.21
C GLN A 141 -2.84 28.80 -19.94
N GLY A 142 -3.67 28.27 -19.04
CA GLY A 142 -3.74 26.87 -18.64
C GLY A 142 -4.59 26.00 -19.55
N GLY A 143 -5.35 26.57 -20.49
CA GLY A 143 -6.03 25.79 -21.54
C GLY A 143 -5.05 25.20 -22.56
N VAL A 144 -4.02 25.97 -22.94
CA VAL A 144 -2.96 25.49 -23.87
C VAL A 144 -1.95 24.61 -23.14
N LEU A 145 -1.53 24.99 -21.92
CA LEU A 145 -0.71 24.12 -21.07
C LEU A 145 -1.46 22.88 -20.58
N GLY A 146 -2.78 22.94 -20.43
CA GLY A 146 -3.65 21.83 -20.06
C GLY A 146 -3.96 20.91 -21.23
N ALA A 147 -4.07 21.43 -22.46
CA ALA A 147 -4.09 20.65 -23.70
C ALA A 147 -2.72 19.99 -23.94
N LEU A 148 -1.63 20.75 -23.79
CA LEU A 148 -0.28 20.22 -23.83
C LEU A 148 -0.05 19.22 -22.70
N MET A 149 -0.55 19.41 -21.48
CA MET A 149 -0.49 18.43 -20.39
C MET A 149 -1.57 17.35 -20.46
N SER A 150 -2.49 17.35 -21.41
CA SER A 150 -3.35 16.18 -21.66
C SER A 150 -2.78 15.33 -22.80
N THR A 151 -2.10 15.94 -23.77
CA THR A 151 -1.29 15.21 -24.77
C THR A 151 0.08 14.77 -24.22
N LEU A 152 0.72 15.58 -23.38
CA LEU A 152 1.99 15.28 -22.69
C LEU A 152 1.80 14.82 -21.23
N GLY A 153 0.65 14.96 -20.57
CA GLY A 153 0.48 14.44 -19.20
C GLY A 153 -0.20 13.08 -19.11
N LEU A 154 -0.65 12.53 -20.25
CA LEU A 154 -0.88 11.09 -20.43
C LEU A 154 0.35 10.38 -21.06
N SER A 155 1.44 11.10 -21.37
CA SER A 155 2.67 10.50 -21.94
C SER A 155 4.01 10.98 -21.34
N THR A 156 4.02 12.00 -20.49
CA THR A 156 5.19 12.53 -19.76
C THR A 156 4.77 13.12 -18.39
N GLY A 157 4.09 12.30 -17.57
CA GLY A 157 4.40 12.31 -16.14
C GLY A 157 5.73 11.57 -15.95
N PRO A 158 6.54 11.83 -14.92
CA PRO A 158 7.90 11.28 -14.80
C PRO A 158 7.86 9.76 -14.63
N CYS A 159 7.81 9.01 -15.74
CA CYS A 159 7.86 7.54 -15.84
C CYS A 159 8.08 7.05 -17.29
N THR A 160 8.62 7.88 -18.19
CA THR A 160 9.07 7.43 -19.52
C THR A 160 10.54 7.78 -19.67
N VAL A 161 11.35 6.77 -19.98
CA VAL A 161 12.83 6.67 -19.88
C VAL A 161 13.30 6.05 -18.55
N THR A 162 13.66 4.77 -18.64
CA THR A 162 14.51 3.96 -17.74
C THR A 162 15.10 4.72 -16.54
N GLY A 163 14.54 4.53 -15.32
CA GLY A 163 15.27 4.97 -14.11
C GLY A 163 14.50 5.49 -12.89
N CYS A 164 13.16 5.65 -12.90
CA CYS A 164 12.43 5.94 -11.65
C CYS A 164 12.09 4.63 -10.90
N GLY A 165 13.14 3.91 -10.53
CA GLY A 165 13.07 2.72 -9.69
C GLY A 165 13.00 3.09 -8.21
N ALA A 166 11.87 2.78 -7.58
CA ALA A 166 11.68 2.25 -6.21
C ALA A 166 10.26 2.61 -5.73
N PRO A 167 9.38 1.61 -5.48
CA PRO A 167 9.66 0.48 -4.59
C PRO A 167 9.33 -0.87 -5.25
N VAL A 168 10.22 -1.37 -6.10
CA VAL A 168 10.20 -2.77 -6.59
C VAL A 168 11.39 -3.56 -6.05
N MET A 169 12.25 -2.94 -5.23
CA MET A 169 13.43 -3.59 -4.67
C MET A 169 13.17 -4.75 -3.69
N PRO A 170 12.02 -4.87 -2.98
CA PRO A 170 11.79 -6.09 -2.20
C PRO A 170 11.62 -7.33 -3.09
N VAL A 171 11.07 -7.15 -4.30
CA VAL A 171 10.70 -8.26 -5.17
C VAL A 171 11.79 -8.60 -6.17
N LEU A 172 12.54 -7.60 -6.64
CA LEU A 172 13.79 -7.86 -7.39
C LEU A 172 14.85 -8.52 -6.49
N GLY A 173 14.88 -8.21 -5.19
CA GLY A 173 15.72 -8.92 -4.22
C GLY A 173 15.43 -10.42 -4.13
N LEU A 174 14.18 -10.83 -4.36
CA LEU A 174 13.78 -12.24 -4.42
C LEU A 174 14.06 -12.86 -5.80
N ALA A 175 14.04 -12.06 -6.87
CA ALA A 175 14.48 -12.49 -8.20
C ALA A 175 15.99 -12.79 -8.27
N PHE A 176 16.82 -12.08 -7.49
CA PHE A 176 18.28 -12.28 -7.42
C PHE A 176 18.73 -13.13 -6.22
N ALA A 177 17.93 -14.11 -5.80
CA ALA A 177 18.39 -15.12 -4.83
C ALA A 177 19.44 -16.03 -5.49
N GLY A 178 20.67 -15.53 -5.54
CA GLY A 178 21.87 -16.11 -6.13
C GLY A 178 23.13 -15.26 -5.88
N LEU A 179 23.00 -14.07 -5.28
CA LEU A 179 24.13 -13.24 -4.86
C LEU A 179 24.46 -13.48 -3.37
N SER A 180 25.77 -13.49 -3.10
CA SER A 180 26.45 -13.59 -1.80
C SER A 180 25.60 -13.17 -0.59
N SER A 181 25.62 -14.02 0.45
CA SER A 181 24.85 -13.92 1.71
C SER A 181 24.84 -12.54 2.39
N GLY A 182 25.82 -11.67 2.12
CA GLY A 182 25.86 -10.28 2.64
C GLY A 182 24.97 -9.26 1.92
N THR A 183 24.59 -9.50 0.66
CA THR A 183 23.74 -8.56 -0.10
C THR A 183 22.26 -8.68 0.29
N ILE A 184 21.82 -9.87 0.67
CA ILE A 184 20.42 -10.14 1.06
C ILE A 184 20.08 -9.46 2.40
N THR A 185 21.02 -9.44 3.35
CA THR A 185 20.83 -8.78 4.66
C THR A 185 20.75 -7.26 4.52
N LEU A 186 21.65 -6.65 3.74
CA LEU A 186 21.62 -5.20 3.45
C LEU A 186 20.35 -4.79 2.70
N LEU A 187 19.88 -5.59 1.74
CA LEU A 187 18.64 -5.30 0.99
C LEU A 187 17.41 -5.42 1.89
N SER A 188 17.39 -6.40 2.80
CA SER A 188 16.32 -6.59 3.78
C SER A 188 16.25 -5.43 4.78
N GLU A 189 17.39 -4.97 5.30
CA GLU A 189 17.43 -3.81 6.20
C GLU A 189 17.08 -2.51 5.49
N GLY A 190 17.61 -2.29 4.28
CA GLY A 190 17.26 -1.13 3.46
C GLY A 190 15.77 -1.06 3.12
N SER A 191 15.15 -2.22 2.82
CA SER A 191 13.71 -2.32 2.58
C SER A 191 12.88 -1.98 3.83
N LYS A 192 13.34 -2.38 5.02
CA LYS A 192 12.69 -2.01 6.29
C LYS A 192 12.73 -0.50 6.51
N VAL A 193 13.89 0.13 6.32
CA VAL A 193 14.05 1.58 6.48
C VAL A 193 13.19 2.34 5.47
N ALA A 194 13.21 1.95 4.19
CA ALA A 194 12.40 2.57 3.15
C ALA A 194 10.89 2.44 3.45
N THR A 195 10.46 1.27 3.94
CA THR A 195 9.08 1.05 4.39
C THR A 195 8.71 2.03 5.50
N TRP A 196 9.56 2.17 6.52
CA TRP A 196 9.31 3.07 7.65
C TRP A 196 9.22 4.53 7.20
N ILE A 197 10.14 4.98 6.34
CA ILE A 197 10.12 6.33 5.79
C ILE A 197 8.81 6.59 5.05
N LEU A 198 8.39 5.65 4.19
CA LEU A 198 7.16 5.78 3.42
C LEU A 198 5.91 5.80 4.33
N LEU A 199 5.87 4.93 5.34
CA LEU A 199 4.80 4.92 6.35
C LEU A 199 4.71 6.25 7.08
N THR A 200 5.83 6.76 7.58
CA THR A 200 5.86 8.02 8.33
C THR A 200 5.48 9.19 7.44
N ALA A 201 6.03 9.28 6.23
CA ALA A 201 5.73 10.35 5.28
C ALA A 201 4.25 10.36 4.89
N MET A 202 3.68 9.20 4.60
CA MET A 202 2.27 9.10 4.22
C MET A 202 1.35 9.39 5.41
N THR A 203 1.69 8.91 6.62
CA THR A 203 0.92 9.20 7.85
C THR A 203 0.89 10.70 8.12
N LEU A 204 2.04 11.36 8.02
CA LEU A 204 2.16 12.81 8.17
C LEU A 204 1.37 13.54 7.07
N GLY A 205 1.41 13.05 5.83
CA GLY A 205 0.64 13.60 4.70
C GLY A 205 -0.88 13.55 4.94
N VAL A 206 -1.39 12.41 5.41
CA VAL A 206 -2.82 12.25 5.78
C VAL A 206 -3.18 13.14 6.97
N ALA A 207 -2.34 13.19 8.01
CA ALA A 207 -2.57 14.04 9.17
C ALA A 207 -2.60 15.53 8.79
N TYR A 208 -1.66 15.97 7.96
CA TYR A 208 -1.59 17.34 7.45
C TYR A 208 -2.80 17.69 6.58
N LEU A 209 -3.17 16.84 5.62
CA LEU A 209 -4.34 17.08 4.78
C LEU A 209 -5.65 17.04 5.58
N GLY A 210 -5.76 16.11 6.53
CA GLY A 210 -6.87 16.03 7.48
C GLY A 210 -6.98 17.29 8.33
N TRP A 211 -5.86 17.82 8.81
CA TRP A 211 -5.82 19.11 9.52
C TRP A 211 -6.34 20.25 8.64
N VAL A 212 -5.80 20.40 7.42
CA VAL A 212 -6.17 21.46 6.48
C VAL A 212 -7.67 21.41 6.13
N VAL A 213 -8.20 20.23 5.84
CA VAL A 213 -9.64 20.03 5.54
C VAL A 213 -10.51 20.25 6.78
N GLY A 214 -9.98 19.99 7.98
CA GLY A 214 -10.66 20.18 9.26
C GLY A 214 -10.71 21.63 9.76
N GLN A 215 -9.98 22.56 9.12
CA GLN A 215 -10.02 23.97 9.52
C GLN A 215 -11.40 24.60 9.23
N PRO A 216 -11.93 25.41 10.15
CA PRO A 216 -13.12 26.22 9.86
C PRO A 216 -12.82 27.12 8.66
N ARG A 217 -13.71 27.11 7.64
CA ARG A 217 -13.64 28.11 6.57
C ARG A 217 -13.78 29.49 7.23
N ARG A 218 -12.75 30.32 7.14
CA ARG A 218 -12.84 31.75 7.45
C ARG A 218 -13.61 32.45 6.33
#